data_AF-A0A075FVZ5-F1
#
_entry.id   AF-A0A075FVZ5-F1
#
_cell.length_a   1.000
_cell.length_b   1.000
_cell.length_c   1.000
_cell.angle_alpha   90.00
_cell.angle_beta   90.00
_cell.angle_gamma   90.00
#
_symmetry.space_group_name_H-M   'P 1'
#
loop_
_entity.id
_entity.type
_entity.pdbx_description
1 polymer ?
#
loop_
_entity_poly.entity_id
_entity_poly.type
_entity_poly.pdbx_seq_one_letter_code
_entity_poly.pdbx_strand_id
1 'polypeptide(L)'
;MEKKIQQLIIDLSMFAVGLALTIAGSIFVNGGWVMILIGLILVAIPIKRSKGLGNFSKVSGINEKNIGVEIEKEACMGVGSCVAIAPQVFKIDEASLKSSFMAYAPLELVDEKGASNQTILEAAQSCPYKAIIIQDKDKEEQIFP
;
A
#
# COMPACT_ATOMS: atom_id res chain seq x y z
N MET A 1 -12.72 -2.58 -16.87
CA MET A 1 -12.99 -2.03 -15.51
C MET A 1 -14.17 -2.73 -14.84
N GLU A 2 -15.21 -3.12 -15.58
CA GLU A 2 -16.40 -3.81 -15.08
C GLU A 2 -16.11 -5.06 -14.24
N LYS A 3 -15.18 -5.93 -14.67
CA LYS A 3 -14.83 -7.15 -13.92
C LYS A 3 -14.24 -6.87 -12.53
N LYS A 4 -13.44 -5.81 -12.35
CA LYS A 4 -12.87 -5.46 -11.03
C LYS A 4 -13.95 -4.97 -10.06
N ILE A 5 -14.88 -4.15 -10.56
CA ILE A 5 -16.02 -3.65 -9.77
C ILE A 5 -16.94 -4.81 -9.38
N GLN A 6 -17.23 -5.73 -10.30
CA GLN A 6 -18.02 -6.94 -10.01
C GLN A 6 -17.35 -7.79 -8.92
N GLN A 7 -16.03 -7.99 -8.97
CA GLN A 7 -15.35 -8.73 -7.91
C GLN A 7 -15.37 -8.02 -6.56
N LEU A 8 -15.25 -6.68 -6.56
CA LEU A 8 -15.35 -5.89 -5.33
C LEU A 8 -16.75 -6.01 -4.69
N ILE A 9 -17.81 -6.00 -5.50
CA ILE A 9 -19.19 -6.18 -5.03
C ILE A 9 -19.38 -7.58 -4.42
N ILE A 10 -18.86 -8.62 -5.09
CA ILE A 10 -18.92 -10.01 -4.58
C ILE A 10 -18.17 -10.11 -3.25
N ASP A 11 -16.94 -9.62 -3.18
CA ASP A 11 -16.14 -9.65 -1.95
C ASP A 11 -16.84 -8.89 -0.80
N LEU A 12 -17.44 -7.73 -1.06
CA LEU A 12 -18.20 -6.96 -0.07
C LEU A 12 -19.43 -7.72 0.43
N SER A 13 -20.19 -8.37 -0.48
CA SER A 13 -21.34 -9.19 -0.11
C SER A 13 -20.93 -10.41 0.73
N MET A 14 -19.80 -11.04 0.42
CA MET A 14 -19.28 -12.18 1.17
C MET A 14 -18.89 -11.78 2.59
N PHE A 15 -18.29 -10.60 2.79
CA PHE A 15 -18.01 -10.07 4.12
C PHE A 15 -19.29 -9.82 4.93
N ALA A 16 -20.31 -9.21 4.32
CA ALA A 16 -21.58 -8.93 4.99
C ALA A 16 -22.31 -10.21 5.43
N VAL A 17 -22.39 -11.20 4.54
CA VAL A 17 -23.02 -12.50 4.83
C VAL A 17 -22.22 -13.27 5.87
N GLY A 18 -20.89 -13.31 5.75
CA GLY A 18 -20.02 -14.00 6.71
C GLY A 18 -20.11 -13.43 8.12
N LEU A 19 -20.15 -12.10 8.26
CA LEU A 19 -20.36 -11.43 9.55
C LEU A 19 -21.74 -11.77 10.14
N ALA A 20 -22.80 -11.70 9.34
CA ALA A 20 -24.16 -12.02 9.79
C ALA A 20 -24.27 -13.47 10.31
N LEU A 21 -23.67 -14.43 9.59
CA LEU A 21 -23.64 -15.84 10.00
C LEU A 21 -22.84 -16.06 11.29
N THR A 22 -21.73 -15.35 11.45
CA THR A 22 -20.88 -15.43 12.66
C THR A 22 -21.63 -14.88 13.88
N ILE A 23 -22.31 -13.73 13.74
CA ILE A 23 -23.11 -13.13 14.81
C ILE A 23 -24.29 -14.03 15.17
N ALA A 24 -25.04 -14.53 14.16
CA ALA A 24 -26.15 -15.44 14.40
C ALA A 24 -25.69 -16.73 15.11
N GLY A 25 -24.59 -17.34 14.66
CA GLY A 25 -24.04 -18.55 15.25
C GLY A 25 -23.62 -18.39 16.72
N SER A 26 -23.30 -17.17 17.16
CA SER A 26 -22.94 -16.87 18.55
C SER A 26 -24.16 -16.84 19.49
N ILE A 27 -25.36 -16.67 18.94
CA ILE A 27 -26.62 -16.62 19.70
C ILE A 27 -27.24 -18.02 19.84
N PHE A 28 -27.00 -18.92 18.87
CA PHE A 28 -27.56 -20.28 18.88
C PHE A 28 -26.68 -21.27 19.67
N VAL A 29 -27.19 -21.74 20.81
CA VAL A 29 -26.45 -22.64 21.73
C VAL A 29 -26.30 -24.06 21.18
N ASN A 30 -27.16 -24.49 20.26
CA ASN A 30 -27.16 -25.85 19.71
C ASN A 30 -26.80 -25.82 18.22
N GLY A 31 -25.57 -26.21 17.88
CA GLY A 31 -25.05 -26.22 16.50
C GLY A 31 -24.52 -24.88 15.97
N GLY A 32 -24.53 -23.80 16.78
CA GLY A 32 -24.04 -22.47 16.38
C GLY A 32 -22.58 -22.43 15.92
N TRP A 33 -21.74 -23.35 16.40
CA TRP A 33 -20.35 -23.51 15.98
C TRP A 33 -20.18 -23.73 14.46
N VAL A 34 -21.11 -24.44 13.82
CA VAL A 34 -21.07 -24.68 12.37
C VAL A 34 -21.26 -23.36 11.61
N MET A 35 -22.18 -22.51 12.07
CA MET A 35 -22.45 -21.19 11.47
C MET A 35 -21.27 -20.23 11.65
N ILE A 36 -20.59 -20.29 12.79
CA ILE A 36 -19.36 -19.52 13.03
C ILE A 36 -18.24 -19.96 12.07
N LEU A 37 -18.03 -21.26 11.89
CA LEU A 37 -17.02 -21.77 10.96
C LEU A 37 -17.31 -21.34 9.51
N ILE A 38 -18.58 -21.46 9.07
CA ILE A 38 -18.99 -21.03 7.73
C ILE A 38 -18.81 -19.51 7.56
N GLY A 39 -19.20 -18.73 8.56
CA GLY A 39 -19.04 -17.27 8.55
C GLY A 39 -17.57 -16.86 8.44
N LEU A 40 -16.69 -17.47 9.22
CA LEU A 40 -15.24 -17.24 9.15
C LEU A 40 -14.64 -17.63 7.80
N ILE A 41 -15.08 -18.75 7.20
CA ILE A 41 -14.61 -19.16 5.87
C ILE A 41 -15.03 -18.12 4.81
N LEU A 42 -16.28 -17.65 4.84
CA LEU A 42 -16.78 -16.65 3.90
C LEU A 42 -16.03 -15.32 4.00
N VAL A 43 -15.63 -14.91 5.21
CA VAL A 43 -14.80 -13.72 5.44
C VAL A 43 -13.35 -13.94 4.98
N ALA A 44 -12.80 -15.15 5.10
CA ALA A 44 -11.40 -15.43 4.75
C ALA A 44 -11.13 -15.47 3.23
N ILE A 45 -12.11 -15.87 2.42
CA ILE A 45 -11.98 -15.98 0.95
C ILE A 45 -11.57 -14.65 0.29
N PRO A 46 -12.28 -13.52 0.49
CA PRO A 46 -11.92 -12.24 -0.13
C PRO A 46 -10.55 -11.73 0.34
N ILE A 47 -10.13 -12.02 1.58
CA ILE A 47 -8.79 -11.66 2.09
C ILE A 47 -7.70 -12.33 1.25
N LYS A 48 -7.86 -13.61 0.90
CA LYS A 48 -6.90 -14.32 0.04
C LYS A 48 -6.87 -13.75 -1.38
N ARG A 49 -7.99 -13.24 -1.87
CA ARG A 49 -8.14 -12.65 -3.20
C ARG A 49 -7.54 -11.25 -3.31
N SER A 50 -7.64 -10.45 -2.25
CA SER A 50 -7.12 -9.08 -2.17
C SER A 50 -5.59 -9.01 -2.25
N LYS A 51 -4.87 -10.08 -1.87
CA LYS A 51 -3.40 -10.15 -1.90
C LYS A 51 -2.74 -9.92 -3.28
N GLY A 52 -3.53 -9.83 -4.35
CA GLY A 52 -3.05 -9.54 -5.72
C GLY A 52 -2.99 -8.05 -6.12
N LEU A 53 -3.32 -7.10 -5.24
CA LEU A 53 -3.32 -5.66 -5.61
C LEU A 53 -1.95 -4.96 -5.55
N GLY A 54 -0.92 -5.64 -5.04
CA GLY A 54 0.43 -5.07 -4.87
C GLY A 54 1.37 -5.27 -6.05
N ASN A 55 0.89 -5.60 -7.25
CA ASN A 55 1.75 -5.74 -8.42
C ASN A 55 2.20 -4.35 -8.91
N PHE A 56 3.17 -3.80 -8.20
CA PHE A 56 3.99 -2.69 -8.64
C PHE A 56 4.64 -3.03 -10.00
N SER A 57 4.58 -2.09 -10.93
CA SER A 57 5.12 -2.25 -12.27
C SER A 57 6.63 -2.44 -12.16
N LYS A 58 7.11 -3.62 -12.54
CA LYS A 58 8.54 -3.93 -12.57
C LYS A 58 9.17 -3.29 -13.81
N VAL A 59 10.13 -2.39 -13.62
CA VAL A 59 10.95 -1.85 -14.70
C VAL A 59 12.14 -2.80 -14.91
N SER A 60 12.19 -3.46 -16.07
CA SER A 60 13.28 -4.39 -16.40
C SER A 60 14.63 -3.66 -16.41
N GLY A 61 15.59 -4.16 -15.66
CA GLY A 61 16.95 -3.61 -15.63
C GLY A 61 17.15 -2.38 -14.73
N ILE A 62 16.24 -2.11 -13.79
CA ILE A 62 16.33 -0.91 -12.95
C ILE A 62 17.47 -0.97 -11.92
N ASN A 63 17.86 -2.16 -11.46
CA ASN A 63 18.93 -2.30 -10.48
C ASN A 63 20.32 -2.01 -11.07
N GLU A 64 20.45 -2.09 -12.38
CA GLU A 64 21.67 -1.82 -13.13
C GLU A 64 21.80 -0.34 -13.52
N LYS A 65 20.74 0.46 -13.37
CA LYS A 65 20.72 1.90 -13.68
C LYS A 65 21.24 2.75 -12.52
N ASN A 66 21.87 3.87 -12.83
CA ASN A 66 22.16 4.90 -11.84
C ASN A 66 20.92 5.79 -11.63
N ILE A 67 20.22 5.64 -10.50
CA ILE A 67 19.01 6.41 -10.23
C ILE A 67 19.26 7.60 -9.28
N GLY A 68 18.52 8.68 -9.49
CA GLY A 68 18.36 9.78 -8.54
C GLY A 68 16.95 9.80 -7.97
N VAL A 69 16.81 10.14 -6.69
CA VAL A 69 15.52 10.22 -6.00
C VAL A 69 15.30 11.64 -5.52
N GLU A 70 14.20 12.24 -5.95
CA GLU A 70 13.76 13.56 -5.53
C GLU A 70 12.38 13.46 -4.87
N ILE A 71 12.14 14.29 -3.85
CA ILE A 71 10.88 14.31 -3.10
C ILE A 71 10.24 15.68 -3.25
N GLU A 72 9.07 15.73 -3.87
CA GLU A 72 8.23 16.93 -3.92
C GLU A 72 7.49 17.06 -2.58
N LYS A 73 8.02 17.91 -1.69
CA LYS A 73 7.56 18.02 -0.29
C LYS A 73 6.13 18.52 -0.20
N GLU A 74 5.72 19.38 -1.13
CA GLU A 74 4.40 19.99 -1.22
C GLU A 74 3.32 18.96 -1.61
N ALA A 75 3.68 17.95 -2.40
CA ALA A 75 2.79 16.83 -2.75
C ALA A 75 2.73 15.76 -1.66
N CYS A 76 3.71 15.72 -0.75
CA CYS A 76 3.83 14.69 0.26
C CYS A 76 2.88 14.93 1.45
N MET A 77 1.76 14.21 1.49
CA MET A 77 0.81 14.25 2.61
C MET A 77 1.20 13.38 3.82
N GLY A 78 2.38 12.76 3.84
CA GLY A 78 2.86 11.98 4.98
C GLY A 78 2.13 10.65 5.24
N VAL A 79 1.64 9.97 4.20
CA VAL A 79 0.93 8.66 4.34
C VAL A 79 1.83 7.54 4.89
N GLY A 80 3.13 7.60 4.59
CA GLY A 80 4.12 6.66 5.14
C GLY A 80 4.25 5.29 4.48
N SER A 81 3.49 5.00 3.41
CA SER A 81 3.62 3.73 2.67
C SER A 81 5.04 3.48 2.16
N CYS A 82 5.73 4.52 1.71
CA CYS A 82 7.12 4.44 1.24
C CYS A 82 8.11 4.07 2.35
N VAL A 83 7.89 4.55 3.58
CA VAL A 83 8.72 4.20 4.76
C VAL A 83 8.51 2.73 5.12
N ALA A 84 7.28 2.20 5.00
CA ALA A 84 7.01 0.79 5.25
C ALA A 84 7.72 -0.14 4.25
N ILE A 85 7.94 0.31 3.01
CA ILE A 85 8.60 -0.47 1.95
C ILE A 85 10.13 -0.31 1.98
N ALA A 86 10.62 0.92 2.14
CA ALA A 86 12.05 1.24 2.11
C ALA A 86 12.44 2.15 3.30
N PRO A 87 12.44 1.64 4.54
CA PRO A 87 12.70 2.43 5.76
C PRO A 87 14.12 2.97 5.87
N GLN A 88 15.07 2.38 5.13
CA GLN A 88 16.46 2.84 5.07
C GLN A 88 16.66 3.99 4.08
N VAL A 89 15.71 4.18 3.15
CA VAL A 89 15.78 5.22 2.12
C VAL A 89 14.93 6.42 2.52
N PHE A 90 13.74 6.18 3.07
CA PHE A 90 12.78 7.22 3.39
C PHE A 90 12.47 7.27 4.87
N LYS A 91 12.30 8.49 5.40
CA LYS A 91 11.88 8.74 6.77
C LYS A 91 10.84 9.85 6.79
N ILE A 92 9.88 9.79 7.69
CA ILE A 92 8.95 10.91 7.92
C ILE A 92 9.57 11.86 8.95
N ASP A 93 9.55 13.16 8.66
CA ASP A 93 9.84 14.17 9.67
C ASP A 93 8.64 14.36 10.61
N GLU A 94 8.68 13.68 11.76
CA GLU A 94 7.64 13.79 12.78
C GLU A 94 7.70 15.14 13.54
N ALA A 95 8.75 15.94 13.37
CA ALA A 95 8.86 17.23 14.06
C ALA A 95 7.88 18.27 13.49
N SER A 96 7.56 18.20 12.19
CA SER A 96 6.60 19.10 11.55
C SER A 96 5.15 18.89 12.02
N LEU A 97 4.84 17.70 12.57
CA LEU A 97 3.52 17.36 13.15
C LEU A 97 3.18 18.18 14.41
N LYS A 98 4.17 18.85 15.03
CA LYS A 98 3.97 19.62 16.26
C LYS A 98 3.36 21.00 16.05
N SER A 99 3.24 21.47 14.81
CA SER A 99 2.55 22.71 14.48
C SER A 99 1.06 22.44 14.27
N SER A 100 0.20 23.02 15.11
CA SER A 100 -1.27 22.88 15.06
C SER A 100 -1.92 23.34 13.74
N PHE A 101 -1.14 23.82 12.77
CA PHE A 101 -1.60 24.34 11.47
C PHE A 101 -1.02 23.60 10.24
N MET A 102 -0.03 22.70 10.40
CA MET A 102 0.51 21.87 9.30
C MET A 102 0.12 20.41 9.50
N ALA A 103 -0.76 19.92 8.63
CA ALA A 103 -1.28 18.54 8.68
C ALA A 103 -0.47 17.54 7.83
N TYR A 104 0.69 17.92 7.30
CA TYR A 104 1.52 17.05 6.49
C TYR A 104 2.93 16.92 7.08
N ALA A 105 3.36 15.67 7.22
CA ALA A 105 4.72 15.31 7.62
C ALA A 105 5.51 14.98 6.34
N PRO A 106 6.35 15.91 5.85
CA PRO A 106 7.06 15.69 4.61
C PRO A 106 8.06 14.56 4.78
N LEU A 107 8.26 13.83 3.69
CA LEU A 107 9.23 12.76 3.62
C LEU A 107 10.65 13.35 3.51
N GLU A 108 11.59 12.73 4.20
CA GLU A 108 13.01 12.96 4.11
C GLU A 108 13.69 11.77 3.41
N LEU A 109 14.66 12.09 2.57
CA LEU A 109 15.54 11.13 1.93
C LEU A 109 16.75 10.91 2.83
N VAL A 110 16.88 9.71 3.40
CA VAL A 110 17.96 9.35 4.32
C VAL A 110 19.17 8.85 3.55
N ASP A 111 18.96 7.88 2.67
CA ASP A 111 20.01 7.28 1.86
C ASP A 111 19.44 6.77 0.53
N GLU A 112 19.82 7.40 -0.59
CA GLU A 112 19.45 6.97 -1.94
C GLU A 112 19.90 5.53 -2.27
N LYS A 113 20.85 4.97 -1.51
CA LYS A 113 21.40 3.62 -1.69
C LYS A 113 21.03 2.67 -0.56
N GLY A 114 20.13 3.08 0.34
CA GLY A 114 19.68 2.28 1.49
C GLY A 114 18.86 1.04 1.10
N ALA A 115 18.42 0.92 -0.15
CA ALA A 115 17.72 -0.25 -0.68
C ALA A 115 18.03 -0.45 -2.17
N SER A 116 17.59 -1.58 -2.73
CA SER A 116 17.71 -1.83 -4.18
C SER A 116 16.87 -0.82 -4.98
N ASN A 117 17.29 -0.46 -6.20
CA ASN A 117 16.54 0.46 -7.05
C ASN A 117 15.11 -0.02 -7.31
N GLN A 118 14.91 -1.35 -7.40
CA GLN A 118 13.59 -1.95 -7.49
C GLN A 118 12.73 -1.66 -6.26
N THR A 119 13.30 -1.77 -5.05
CA THR A 119 12.60 -1.47 -3.79
C THR A 119 12.25 0.02 -3.68
N ILE A 120 13.17 0.89 -4.14
CA ILE A 120 12.94 2.35 -4.20
C ILE A 120 11.80 2.68 -5.16
N LEU A 121 11.76 2.03 -6.33
CA LEU A 121 10.66 2.16 -7.29
C LEU A 121 9.33 1.68 -6.70
N GLU A 122 9.30 0.54 -6.02
CA GLU A 122 8.10 0.03 -5.34
C GLU A 122 7.59 0.99 -4.27
N ALA A 123 8.51 1.57 -3.47
CA ALA A 123 8.18 2.59 -2.50
C ALA A 123 7.60 3.84 -3.16
N ALA A 124 8.15 4.29 -4.29
CA ALA A 124 7.64 5.42 -5.05
C ALA A 124 6.25 5.14 -5.65
N GLN A 125 6.04 3.96 -6.23
CA GLN A 125 4.75 3.54 -6.79
C GLN A 125 3.66 3.36 -5.71
N SER A 126 4.04 3.11 -4.46
CA SER A 126 3.12 3.04 -3.33
C SER A 126 2.55 4.41 -2.92
N CYS A 127 3.17 5.50 -3.38
CA CYS A 127 2.76 6.86 -3.03
C CYS A 127 1.48 7.26 -3.79
N PRO A 128 0.33 7.48 -3.11
CA PRO A 128 -0.91 7.85 -3.78
C PRO A 128 -0.87 9.26 -4.39
N TYR A 129 -0.01 10.12 -3.85
CA TYR A 129 0.19 11.51 -4.32
C TYR A 129 1.34 11.67 -5.31
N LYS A 130 2.05 10.58 -5.64
CA LYS A 130 3.20 10.57 -6.56
C LYS A 130 4.30 11.58 -6.21
N ALA A 131 4.52 11.81 -4.91
CA ALA A 131 5.49 12.79 -4.41
C ALA A 131 6.96 12.35 -4.55
N ILE A 132 7.24 11.10 -4.91
CA ILE A 132 8.59 10.56 -5.07
C ILE A 132 8.89 10.46 -6.56
N ILE A 133 9.91 11.20 -7.01
CA ILE A 133 10.37 11.25 -8.40
C ILE A 133 11.67 10.45 -8.50
N ILE A 134 11.76 9.58 -9.51
CA ILE A 134 12.94 8.77 -9.80
C ILE A 134 13.41 9.11 -11.22
N GLN A 135 14.69 9.45 -11.34
CA GLN A 135 15.32 9.83 -12.61
C GLN A 135 16.55 8.95 -12.87
N ASP A 136 16.80 8.64 -14.14
CA ASP A 136 18.03 8.00 -14.61
C ASP A 136 19.12 9.07 -14.75
N LYS A 137 20.13 9.03 -13.87
CA LYS A 137 21.23 9.99 -13.84
C LYS A 137 22.14 9.88 -15.06
N ASP A 138 22.18 8.71 -15.73
CA ASP A 138 23.04 8.50 -16.90
C ASP A 138 22.38 9.00 -18.19
N LYS A 139 21.05 9.00 -18.25
CA LYS A 139 20.26 9.34 -19.46
C LYS A 139 19.44 10.62 -19.33
N GLU A 140 19.46 11.25 -18.16
CA GLU A 140 18.61 12.41 -17.82
C GLU A 140 17.12 12.15 -18.10
N GLU A 141 16.69 10.90 -17.91
CA GLU A 141 15.32 10.44 -18.22
C GLU A 141 14.54 10.18 -16.93
N GLN A 142 13.31 10.72 -16.82
CA GLN A 142 12.43 10.42 -15.69
C GLN A 142 11.88 8.99 -15.81
N ILE A 143 12.12 8.17 -14.78
CA ILE A 143 11.65 6.79 -14.68
C ILE A 143 10.25 6.73 -14.04
N PHE A 144 10.00 7.58 -13.03
CA PHE A 144 8.75 7.64 -12.27
C PHE A 144 8.61 9.02 -11.61
N PRO A 145 7.41 9.57 -11.36
CA PRO A 145 6.11 9.09 -11.82
C PRO A 145 5.95 9.05 -13.35
#